data_AF-A0A7V2LCB2-F1
#
_entry.id   AF-A0A7V2LCB2-F1
#
_cell.length_a   1.000
_cell.length_b   1.000
_cell.length_c   1.000
_cell.angle_alpha   90.00
_cell.angle_beta   90.00
_cell.angle_gamma   90.00
#
_symmetry.space_group_name_H-M   'P 1'
#
loop_
_entity.id
_entity.type
_entity.pdbx_description
1 polymer ?
#
loop_
_entity_poly.entity_id
_entity_poly.type
_entity_poly.pdbx_seq_one_letter_code
_entity_poly.pdbx_strand_id
1 'polypeptide(L)'
;MNEDSKHPVTGRTGKPIAGGGTSVRDWWPNQLNLNILHQHSSKSNPMGEEFNYAEEFKKLDLKALKEDLYALMTDSQDWWPADYGHYGPLFIRMAWHSAGTYRMGDGRGGGGAGNQRFAPLNSWPDNVNLDKARRLLWPIKQKYGSKISWADLMILAGNCALESMGFKTFGFGGGREDVWEPQEDVYWGTESEWLGDKRYTGDRELENPLAAVQMGLIYVNPEGPNSNPDPVASGRDVRKTFARMAMNDEETVALIAGGHTFGKCHGAGDASNVGPEPEAASIEEQGLGWKSSFGSGKGGNTITSGLEGAWKPRPTKWDMGYLNTLFKYEFELV
;
A
#
# COMPACT_ATOMS: atom_id res chain seq x y z
N MET A 1 -21.35 5.55 22.54
CA MET A 1 -20.75 6.89 22.42
C MET A 1 -19.38 6.80 23.07
N ASN A 2 -18.32 6.69 22.26
CA ASN A 2 -16.95 6.86 22.75
C ASN A 2 -16.52 8.29 22.41
N GLU A 3 -15.86 8.95 23.34
CA GLU A 3 -15.41 10.34 23.21
C GLU A 3 -14.20 10.51 22.28
N ASP A 4 -13.59 9.42 21.82
CA ASP A 4 -12.25 9.42 21.21
C ASP A 4 -12.21 9.66 19.69
N SER A 5 -13.33 10.03 19.06
CA SER A 5 -13.39 10.32 17.61
C SER A 5 -13.61 11.79 17.29
N LYS A 6 -13.36 12.70 18.24
CA LYS A 6 -13.50 14.14 18.01
C LYS A 6 -12.15 14.76 17.65
N HIS A 7 -12.15 15.56 16.58
CA HIS A 7 -11.04 16.45 16.22
C HIS A 7 -10.56 17.22 17.46
N PRO A 8 -9.27 17.14 17.87
CA PRO A 8 -8.80 17.62 19.18
C PRO A 8 -8.71 19.15 19.31
N VAL A 9 -9.32 19.91 18.41
CA VAL A 9 -9.31 21.38 18.47
C VAL A 9 -10.44 21.85 19.37
N THR A 10 -10.17 21.91 20.67
CA THR A 10 -11.05 22.50 21.69
C THR A 10 -10.92 24.03 21.79
N GLY A 11 -10.27 24.68 20.82
CA GLY A 11 -10.04 26.11 20.85
C GLY A 11 -9.90 26.74 19.47
N ARG A 12 -11.01 26.89 18.73
CA ARG A 12 -11.10 27.91 17.67
C ARG A 12 -12.53 28.43 17.52
N THR A 13 -12.66 29.73 17.70
CA THR A 13 -13.81 30.57 17.36
C THR A 13 -13.99 30.66 15.84
N GLY A 14 -14.44 29.57 15.22
CA GLY A 14 -14.84 29.54 13.81
C GLY A 14 -16.06 28.64 13.67
N LYS A 15 -17.22 29.23 13.35
CA LYS A 15 -18.40 28.44 12.96
C LYS A 15 -18.02 27.54 11.77
N PRO A 16 -18.47 26.27 11.69
CA PRO A 16 -18.27 25.48 10.49
C PRO A 16 -18.95 26.18 9.31
N ILE A 17 -18.18 26.55 8.28
CA ILE A 17 -18.67 27.33 7.12
C ILE A 17 -19.19 26.40 6.00
N ALA A 18 -18.68 25.17 5.90
CA ALA A 18 -19.22 24.12 5.02
C ALA A 18 -18.84 22.73 5.55
N GLY A 19 -19.79 21.78 5.57
CA GLY A 19 -19.55 20.35 5.83
C GLY A 19 -19.12 19.93 7.24
N GLY A 20 -18.69 20.87 8.11
CA GLY A 20 -18.30 20.56 9.48
C GLY A 20 -19.47 20.54 10.47
N GLY A 21 -19.37 19.72 11.52
CA GLY A 21 -20.38 19.56 12.58
C GLY A 21 -21.03 18.18 12.56
N THR A 22 -22.01 17.97 13.43
CA THR A 22 -22.76 16.70 13.52
C THR A 22 -23.56 16.47 12.23
N SER A 23 -23.37 15.31 11.62
CA SER A 23 -24.05 14.84 10.42
C SER A 23 -25.30 14.00 10.75
N VAL A 24 -26.11 13.70 9.73
CA VAL A 24 -27.28 12.79 9.85
C VAL A 24 -26.85 11.41 10.38
N ARG A 25 -25.70 10.88 9.93
CA ARG A 25 -25.21 9.57 10.38
C ARG A 25 -24.80 9.55 11.85
N ASP A 26 -24.40 10.69 12.42
CA ASP A 26 -24.07 10.75 13.84
C ASP A 26 -25.32 10.60 14.73
N TRP A 27 -26.47 11.08 14.26
CA TRP A 27 -27.77 10.91 14.94
C TRP A 27 -28.40 9.55 14.68
N TRP A 28 -28.28 9.04 13.46
CA TRP A 28 -28.86 7.77 13.03
C TRP A 28 -27.78 6.85 12.42
N PRO A 29 -26.88 6.30 13.24
CA PRO A 29 -25.73 5.52 12.75
C PRO A 29 -26.12 4.23 12.01
N ASN A 30 -27.32 3.71 12.28
CA ASN A 30 -27.85 2.49 11.65
C ASN A 30 -28.79 2.79 10.45
N GLN A 31 -28.92 4.05 10.04
CA GLN A 31 -29.70 4.39 8.85
C GLN A 31 -29.02 3.85 7.59
N LEU A 32 -29.80 3.27 6.67
CA LEU A 32 -29.28 2.74 5.40
C LEU A 32 -28.49 3.80 4.64
N ASN A 33 -27.26 3.47 4.27
CA ASN A 33 -26.37 4.34 3.51
C ASN A 33 -26.58 4.18 2.00
N LEU A 34 -27.13 5.21 1.34
CA LEU A 34 -27.32 5.22 -0.12
C LEU A 34 -26.15 5.88 -0.89
N ASN A 35 -25.16 6.46 -0.20
CA ASN A 35 -24.03 7.14 -0.87
C ASN A 35 -23.25 6.19 -1.78
N ILE A 36 -23.17 4.91 -1.40
CA ILE A 36 -22.45 3.89 -2.18
C ILE A 36 -23.00 3.69 -3.59
N LEU A 37 -24.27 4.07 -3.84
CA LEU A 37 -24.93 3.93 -5.15
C LEU A 37 -24.62 5.10 -6.11
N HIS A 38 -23.99 6.16 -5.61
CA HIS A 38 -23.65 7.35 -6.39
C HIS A 38 -22.14 7.61 -6.42
N GLN A 39 -21.35 6.65 -5.92
CA GLN A 39 -19.91 6.74 -6.02
C GLN A 39 -19.44 6.68 -7.47
N HIS A 40 -18.30 7.33 -7.71
CA HIS A 40 -17.63 7.40 -9.01
C HIS A 40 -18.55 7.95 -10.12
N SER A 41 -19.40 8.92 -9.77
CA SER A 41 -20.30 9.56 -10.72
C SER A 41 -19.54 10.29 -11.83
N SER A 42 -20.17 10.49 -13.00
CA SER A 42 -19.56 11.26 -14.10
C SER A 42 -19.23 12.70 -13.70
N LYS A 43 -19.90 13.25 -12.65
CA LYS A 43 -19.67 14.61 -12.16
C LYS A 43 -18.36 14.78 -11.40
N SER A 44 -17.81 13.72 -10.78
CA SER A 44 -16.52 13.76 -10.10
C SER A 44 -15.36 13.36 -11.02
N ASN A 45 -15.65 12.83 -12.22
CA ASN A 45 -14.64 12.43 -13.19
C ASN A 45 -14.17 13.62 -14.06
N PRO A 46 -12.90 14.06 -13.96
CA PRO A 46 -12.37 15.19 -14.72
C PRO A 46 -12.09 14.88 -16.21
N MET A 47 -12.18 13.62 -16.64
CA MET A 47 -11.84 13.21 -18.00
C MET A 47 -12.96 13.52 -19.01
N GLY A 48 -14.19 13.75 -18.53
CA GLY A 48 -15.39 13.94 -19.35
C GLY A 48 -16.02 12.62 -19.80
N GLU A 49 -17.29 12.67 -20.20
CA GLU A 49 -18.10 11.48 -20.52
C GLU A 49 -17.65 10.75 -21.79
N GLU A 50 -16.99 11.45 -22.71
CA GLU A 50 -16.50 10.89 -23.97
C GLU A 50 -15.13 10.21 -23.85
N PHE A 51 -14.50 10.24 -22.68
CA PHE A 51 -13.18 9.64 -22.48
C PHE A 51 -13.26 8.12 -22.48
N ASN A 52 -12.40 7.48 -23.29
CA ASN A 52 -12.29 6.02 -23.34
C ASN A 52 -10.84 5.61 -23.05
N TYR A 53 -10.60 5.07 -21.85
CA TYR A 53 -9.26 4.71 -21.42
C TYR A 53 -8.64 3.59 -22.27
N ALA A 54 -9.43 2.59 -22.67
CA ALA A 54 -8.94 1.49 -23.48
C ALA A 54 -8.41 1.98 -24.85
N GLU A 55 -9.08 2.95 -25.47
CA GLU A 55 -8.62 3.56 -26.72
C GLU A 55 -7.39 4.46 -26.52
N GLU A 56 -7.29 5.19 -25.42
CA GLU A 56 -6.10 5.99 -25.10
C GLU A 56 -4.88 5.13 -24.75
N PHE A 57 -5.08 4.05 -24.00
CA PHE A 57 -4.03 3.09 -23.65
C PHE A 57 -3.47 2.39 -24.88
N LYS A 58 -4.29 2.06 -25.88
CA LYS A 58 -3.81 1.49 -27.15
C LYS A 58 -2.87 2.43 -27.93
N LYS A 59 -2.95 3.75 -27.70
CA LYS A 59 -2.08 4.77 -28.31
C LYS A 59 -0.77 4.97 -27.55
N LEU A 60 -0.61 4.33 -26.39
CA LEU A 60 0.57 4.45 -25.55
C LEU A 60 1.78 3.76 -26.21
N ASP A 61 2.91 4.47 -26.28
CA ASP A 61 4.19 3.82 -26.54
C ASP A 61 4.64 3.10 -25.27
N LEU A 62 4.16 1.86 -25.12
CA LEU A 62 4.46 1.03 -23.95
C LEU A 62 5.96 0.74 -23.83
N LYS A 63 6.67 0.62 -24.96
CA LYS A 63 8.12 0.38 -24.93
C LYS A 63 8.83 1.59 -24.35
N ALA A 64 8.55 2.80 -24.85
CA ALA A 64 9.13 4.02 -24.31
C ALA A 64 8.81 4.21 -22.82
N LEU A 65 7.57 3.92 -22.41
CA LEU A 65 7.16 3.99 -21.00
C LEU A 65 8.00 3.05 -20.12
N LYS A 66 8.23 1.81 -20.58
CA LYS A 66 9.06 0.85 -19.84
C LYS A 66 10.52 1.31 -19.75
N GLU A 67 11.08 1.86 -20.84
CA GLU A 67 12.44 2.42 -20.83
C GLU A 67 12.58 3.57 -19.82
N ASP A 68 11.60 4.49 -19.78
CA ASP A 68 11.60 5.56 -18.79
C ASP A 68 11.49 5.04 -17.35
N LEU A 69 10.68 3.99 -17.13
CA LEU A 69 10.58 3.34 -15.81
C LEU A 69 11.90 2.69 -15.40
N TYR A 70 12.61 2.03 -16.32
CA TYR A 70 13.93 1.46 -16.04
C TYR A 70 14.96 2.55 -15.72
N ALA A 71 14.94 3.66 -16.46
CA ALA A 71 15.82 4.80 -16.18
C ALA A 71 15.54 5.39 -14.79
N LEU A 72 14.27 5.65 -14.47
CA LEU A 72 13.83 6.18 -13.18
C LEU A 72 14.28 5.31 -12.01
N MET A 73 14.28 3.97 -12.16
CA MET A 73 14.67 3.07 -11.08
C MET A 73 16.10 3.31 -10.57
N THR A 74 16.99 3.86 -11.39
CA THR A 74 18.37 4.18 -11.02
C THR A 74 18.65 5.68 -10.90
N ASP A 75 17.64 6.52 -11.10
CA ASP A 75 17.74 7.98 -10.99
C ASP A 75 17.38 8.44 -9.57
N SER A 76 18.29 8.21 -8.63
CA SER A 76 18.08 8.52 -7.21
C SER A 76 17.82 10.01 -6.99
N GLN A 77 16.74 10.32 -6.28
CA GLN A 77 16.34 11.68 -5.93
C GLN A 77 16.80 12.05 -4.52
N ASP A 78 17.34 13.26 -4.33
CA ASP A 78 17.86 13.71 -3.03
C ASP A 78 16.80 13.76 -1.92
N TRP A 79 15.55 14.03 -2.29
CA TRP A 79 14.44 14.09 -1.33
C TRP A 79 13.98 12.71 -0.86
N TRP A 80 14.34 11.63 -1.56
CA TRP A 80 14.11 10.26 -1.14
C TRP A 80 15.14 9.29 -1.77
N PRO A 81 16.39 9.22 -1.28
CA PRO A 81 17.46 8.47 -1.94
C PRO A 81 17.14 6.97 -2.11
N ALA A 82 17.56 6.40 -3.24
CA ALA A 82 17.32 5.00 -3.55
C ALA A 82 18.25 4.07 -2.75
N ASP A 83 17.70 3.10 -2.04
CA ASP A 83 18.50 2.03 -1.44
C ASP A 83 19.28 1.27 -2.51
N TYR A 84 20.57 1.04 -2.25
CA TYR A 84 21.45 0.36 -3.18
C TYR A 84 21.50 1.01 -4.58
N GLY A 85 21.13 2.29 -4.69
CA GLY A 85 21.03 3.02 -5.96
C GLY A 85 19.91 2.53 -6.88
N HIS A 86 18.90 1.81 -6.36
CA HIS A 86 17.83 1.24 -7.19
C HIS A 86 16.46 1.23 -6.49
N TYR A 87 15.47 1.96 -7.01
CA TYR A 87 14.09 2.00 -6.46
C TYR A 87 13.25 0.75 -6.74
N GLY A 88 13.73 -0.16 -7.58
CA GLY A 88 13.00 -1.38 -7.96
C GLY A 88 12.32 -2.10 -6.79
N PRO A 89 13.02 -2.42 -5.69
CA PRO A 89 12.37 -3.09 -4.54
C PRO A 89 11.23 -2.27 -3.91
N LEU A 90 11.35 -0.94 -3.85
CA LEU A 90 10.28 -0.06 -3.37
C LEU A 90 9.07 -0.10 -4.30
N PHE A 91 9.27 -0.14 -5.63
CA PHE A 91 8.19 -0.27 -6.60
C PHE A 91 7.54 -1.66 -6.60
N ILE A 92 8.29 -2.72 -6.32
CA ILE A 92 7.73 -4.06 -6.09
C ILE A 92 6.79 -4.03 -4.88
N ARG A 93 7.24 -3.46 -3.75
CA ARG A 93 6.39 -3.30 -2.55
C ARG A 93 5.14 -2.47 -2.87
N MET A 94 5.29 -1.34 -3.57
CA MET A 94 4.16 -0.49 -3.95
C MET A 94 3.11 -1.25 -4.77
N ALA A 95 3.55 -1.98 -5.82
CA ALA A 95 2.68 -2.78 -6.67
C ALA A 95 2.01 -3.93 -5.89
N TRP A 96 2.79 -4.63 -5.06
CA TRP A 96 2.29 -5.67 -4.16
C TRP A 96 1.21 -5.13 -3.22
N HIS A 97 1.45 -4.03 -2.52
CA HIS A 97 0.46 -3.42 -1.62
C HIS A 97 -0.74 -2.85 -2.37
N SER A 98 -0.58 -2.46 -3.63
CA SER A 98 -1.70 -2.01 -4.45
C SER A 98 -2.61 -3.18 -4.81
N ALA A 99 -2.04 -4.32 -5.18
CA ALA A 99 -2.80 -5.53 -5.56
C ALA A 99 -3.27 -6.34 -4.34
N GLY A 100 -2.53 -6.29 -3.25
CA GLY A 100 -2.66 -7.19 -2.10
C GLY A 100 -3.79 -6.84 -1.13
N THR A 101 -4.63 -5.86 -1.43
CA THR A 101 -5.84 -5.60 -0.62
C THR A 101 -7.06 -6.41 -1.08
N TYR A 102 -6.91 -7.16 -2.18
CA TYR A 102 -7.97 -7.98 -2.76
C TYR A 102 -8.49 -9.02 -1.78
N ARG A 103 -9.77 -9.36 -1.83
CA ARG A 103 -10.32 -10.50 -1.09
C ARG A 103 -11.38 -11.24 -1.89
N MET A 104 -11.37 -12.56 -1.81
CA MET A 104 -12.37 -13.41 -2.48
C MET A 104 -13.76 -13.29 -1.86
N GLY A 105 -13.85 -12.93 -0.58
CA GLY A 105 -15.12 -12.94 0.16
C GLY A 105 -16.20 -12.03 -0.43
N ASP A 106 -15.80 -10.91 -1.04
CA ASP A 106 -16.70 -9.95 -1.69
C ASP A 106 -16.16 -9.39 -3.02
N GLY A 107 -14.96 -9.80 -3.45
CA GLY A 107 -14.31 -9.34 -4.67
C GLY A 107 -13.75 -7.92 -4.61
N ARG A 108 -13.75 -7.28 -3.42
CA ARG A 108 -13.29 -5.89 -3.23
C ARG A 108 -11.78 -5.81 -3.00
N GLY A 109 -11.27 -4.58 -3.04
CA GLY A 109 -9.84 -4.30 -2.94
C GLY A 109 -9.10 -4.59 -4.24
N GLY A 110 -7.78 -4.74 -4.15
CA GLY A 110 -6.90 -4.97 -5.28
C GLY A 110 -6.50 -3.69 -6.03
N GLY A 111 -5.67 -3.87 -7.05
CA GLY A 111 -5.04 -2.76 -7.78
C GLY A 111 -5.89 -2.18 -8.91
N GLY A 112 -7.09 -2.70 -9.13
CA GLY A 112 -7.91 -2.41 -10.31
C GLY A 112 -8.37 -0.96 -10.46
N ALA A 113 -8.48 -0.22 -9.35
CA ALA A 113 -8.95 1.16 -9.32
C ALA A 113 -7.85 2.19 -9.02
N GLY A 114 -6.62 1.74 -8.72
CA GLY A 114 -5.55 2.62 -8.25
C GLY A 114 -5.83 3.26 -6.89
N ASN A 115 -6.70 2.66 -6.08
CA ASN A 115 -7.22 3.23 -4.83
C ASN A 115 -6.15 3.46 -3.75
N GLN A 116 -4.94 2.90 -3.90
CA GLN A 116 -3.80 3.18 -3.01
C GLN A 116 -3.43 4.68 -2.96
N ARG A 117 -3.87 5.49 -3.95
CA ARG A 117 -3.65 6.94 -3.96
C ARG A 117 -4.65 7.74 -3.11
N PHE A 118 -5.69 7.10 -2.58
CA PHE A 118 -6.74 7.73 -1.77
C PHE A 118 -6.82 7.13 -0.36
N ALA A 119 -7.50 7.84 0.53
CA ALA A 119 -7.89 7.30 1.82
C ALA A 119 -8.79 6.05 1.68
N PRO A 120 -8.75 5.10 2.62
CA PRO A 120 -7.81 5.05 3.74
C PRO A 120 -6.44 4.48 3.34
N LEU A 121 -6.32 3.86 2.16
CA LEU A 121 -5.15 3.08 1.77
C LEU A 121 -3.88 3.91 1.65
N ASN A 122 -3.97 5.18 1.24
CA ASN A 122 -2.82 6.07 1.16
C ASN A 122 -2.16 6.33 2.53
N SER A 123 -2.84 6.01 3.63
CA SER A 123 -2.48 6.33 5.01
C SER A 123 -2.48 5.12 5.95
N TRP A 124 -2.70 3.91 5.43
CA TRP A 124 -2.55 2.69 6.21
C TRP A 124 -1.13 2.54 6.77
N PRO A 125 -0.95 2.04 8.01
CA PRO A 125 0.36 1.78 8.59
C PRO A 125 1.25 0.89 7.73
N ASP A 126 0.67 -0.12 7.06
CA ASP A 126 1.46 -1.01 6.20
C ASP A 126 1.86 -0.34 4.86
N ASN A 127 1.31 0.84 4.55
CA ASN A 127 1.62 1.62 3.35
C ASN A 127 2.58 2.79 3.63
N VAL A 128 3.20 2.85 4.81
CA VAL A 128 4.20 3.86 5.15
C VAL A 128 5.25 4.00 4.04
N ASN A 129 5.55 5.24 3.67
CA ASN A 129 6.49 5.65 2.63
C ASN A 129 6.13 5.26 1.18
N LEU A 130 4.98 4.61 0.93
CA LEU A 130 4.48 4.40 -0.45
C LEU A 130 3.93 5.67 -1.08
N ASP A 131 3.63 6.70 -0.29
CA ASP A 131 3.41 8.07 -0.77
C ASP A 131 4.63 8.60 -1.54
N LYS A 132 5.86 8.32 -1.08
CA LYS A 132 7.10 8.68 -1.80
C LYS A 132 7.25 7.84 -3.06
N ALA A 133 6.94 6.54 -3.01
CA ALA A 133 6.98 5.66 -4.19
C ALA A 133 6.06 6.17 -5.32
N ARG A 134 4.82 6.53 -4.99
CA ARG A 134 3.88 7.12 -5.96
C ARG A 134 4.37 8.49 -6.45
N ARG A 135 4.95 9.31 -5.58
CA ARG A 135 5.52 10.62 -5.96
C ARG A 135 6.70 10.49 -6.92
N LEU A 136 7.56 9.48 -6.78
CA LEU A 136 8.64 9.19 -7.71
C LEU A 136 8.13 8.85 -9.12
N LEU A 137 6.95 8.24 -9.24
CA LEU A 137 6.30 7.93 -10.52
C LEU A 137 5.55 9.10 -11.16
N TRP A 138 5.34 10.20 -10.43
CA TRP A 138 4.59 11.35 -10.94
C TRP A 138 5.16 11.93 -12.25
N PRO A 139 6.49 12.13 -12.42
CA PRO A 139 7.04 12.62 -13.70
C PRO A 139 6.70 11.71 -14.88
N ILE A 140 6.64 10.39 -14.67
CA ILE A 140 6.21 9.42 -15.69
C ILE A 140 4.72 9.63 -16.01
N LYS A 141 3.86 9.68 -14.98
CA LYS A 141 2.42 9.95 -15.18
C LYS A 141 2.19 11.28 -15.90
N GLN A 142 2.96 12.31 -15.58
CA GLN A 142 2.90 13.63 -16.19
C GLN A 142 3.28 13.56 -17.68
N LYS A 143 4.35 12.85 -18.03
CA LYS A 143 4.82 12.68 -19.42
C LYS A 143 3.80 11.95 -20.30
N TYR A 144 3.19 10.88 -19.79
CA TYR A 144 2.29 10.02 -20.57
C TYR A 144 0.81 10.39 -20.45
N GLY A 145 0.45 11.28 -19.51
CA GLY A 145 -0.87 11.87 -19.39
C GLY A 145 -1.98 10.83 -19.26
N SER A 146 -3.06 11.00 -20.00
CA SER A 146 -4.26 10.15 -19.95
C SER A 146 -4.09 8.76 -20.58
N LYS A 147 -2.98 8.50 -21.27
CA LYS A 147 -2.73 7.21 -21.95
C LYS A 147 -2.30 6.10 -20.99
N ILE A 148 -1.96 6.44 -19.75
CA ILE A 148 -1.67 5.50 -18.68
C ILE A 148 -2.34 5.99 -17.40
N SER A 149 -3.16 5.13 -16.79
CA SER A 149 -3.80 5.39 -15.51
C SER A 149 -2.79 5.22 -14.36
N TRP A 150 -3.08 5.80 -13.20
CA TRP A 150 -2.32 5.48 -11.98
C TRP A 150 -2.47 4.01 -11.61
N ALA A 151 -3.68 3.45 -11.78
CA ALA A 151 -3.96 2.04 -11.51
C ALA A 151 -3.04 1.10 -12.30
N ASP A 152 -2.84 1.33 -13.60
CA ASP A 152 -1.91 0.54 -14.41
C ASP A 152 -0.45 0.90 -14.12
N LEU A 153 -0.12 2.18 -13.97
CA LEU A 153 1.27 2.63 -13.76
C LEU A 153 1.89 2.03 -12.51
N MET A 154 1.15 1.96 -11.40
CA MET A 154 1.66 1.40 -10.15
C MET A 154 2.03 -0.08 -10.28
N ILE A 155 1.19 -0.87 -10.96
CA ILE A 155 1.44 -2.30 -11.19
C ILE A 155 2.56 -2.49 -12.22
N LEU A 156 2.54 -1.72 -13.31
CA LEU A 156 3.57 -1.77 -14.35
C LEU A 156 4.96 -1.45 -13.81
N ALA A 157 5.07 -0.47 -12.90
CA ALA A 157 6.33 -0.12 -12.24
C ALA A 157 6.91 -1.31 -11.46
N GLY A 158 6.06 -2.07 -10.73
CA GLY A 158 6.49 -3.30 -10.05
C GLY A 158 6.94 -4.39 -11.02
N ASN A 159 6.21 -4.61 -12.12
CA ASN A 159 6.63 -5.55 -13.16
C ASN A 159 7.96 -5.16 -13.80
N CYS A 160 8.15 -3.89 -14.14
CA CYS A 160 9.39 -3.38 -14.72
C CYS A 160 10.55 -3.50 -13.72
N ALA A 161 10.29 -3.32 -12.41
CA ALA A 161 11.30 -3.48 -11.38
C ALA A 161 11.81 -4.92 -11.27
N LEU A 162 10.91 -5.90 -11.37
CA LEU A 162 11.31 -7.31 -11.43
C LEU A 162 12.19 -7.58 -12.65
N GLU A 163 11.79 -7.09 -13.82
CA GLU A 163 12.52 -7.27 -15.08
C GLU A 163 13.91 -6.63 -15.04
N SER A 164 14.03 -5.39 -14.56
CA SER A 164 15.31 -4.66 -14.49
C SER A 164 16.30 -5.31 -13.52
N MET A 165 15.81 -6.01 -12.50
CA MET A 165 16.62 -6.75 -11.53
C MET A 165 16.84 -8.23 -11.91
N GLY A 166 16.49 -8.62 -13.14
CA GLY A 166 16.83 -9.93 -13.71
C GLY A 166 15.78 -11.03 -13.53
N PHE A 167 14.55 -10.71 -13.13
CA PHE A 167 13.42 -11.64 -13.11
C PHE A 167 12.53 -11.44 -14.33
N LYS A 168 12.43 -12.44 -15.19
CA LYS A 168 11.53 -12.40 -16.34
C LYS A 168 10.08 -12.67 -15.90
N THR A 169 9.25 -11.63 -15.91
CA THR A 169 7.82 -11.77 -15.63
C THR A 169 7.09 -12.54 -16.73
N PHE A 170 5.91 -13.09 -16.40
CA PHE A 170 5.07 -13.80 -17.36
C PHE A 170 4.48 -12.87 -18.43
N GLY A 171 4.13 -11.65 -18.04
CA GLY A 171 3.55 -10.63 -18.91
C GLY A 171 2.87 -9.52 -18.11
N PHE A 172 2.27 -8.56 -18.81
CA PHE A 172 1.50 -7.47 -18.23
C PHE A 172 0.29 -7.15 -19.11
N GLY A 173 -0.86 -6.89 -18.49
CA GLY A 173 -2.06 -6.37 -19.16
C GLY A 173 -2.50 -5.08 -18.48
N GLY A 174 -2.64 -4.02 -19.28
CA GLY A 174 -3.27 -2.76 -18.86
C GLY A 174 -4.78 -2.77 -19.09
N GLY A 175 -5.43 -1.63 -18.82
CA GLY A 175 -6.87 -1.44 -18.95
C GLY A 175 -7.58 -1.10 -17.65
N ARG A 176 -6.85 -0.84 -16.56
CA ARG A 176 -7.43 -0.38 -15.29
C ARG A 176 -7.73 1.09 -15.36
N GLU A 177 -9.00 1.49 -15.26
CA GLU A 177 -9.38 2.89 -15.24
C GLU A 177 -9.16 3.52 -13.85
N ASP A 178 -8.72 4.78 -13.82
CA ASP A 178 -8.61 5.51 -12.55
C ASP A 178 -9.99 5.89 -12.02
N VAL A 179 -10.18 5.74 -10.70
CA VAL A 179 -11.32 6.34 -9.97
C VAL A 179 -10.95 7.70 -9.40
N TRP A 180 -11.93 8.53 -9.03
CA TRP A 180 -11.70 9.96 -8.69
C TRP A 180 -12.10 10.34 -7.26
N GLU A 181 -12.49 9.35 -6.47
CA GLU A 181 -12.88 9.49 -5.07
C GLU A 181 -12.54 8.18 -4.33
N PRO A 182 -12.30 8.22 -3.00
CA PRO A 182 -12.05 7.02 -2.22
C PRO A 182 -13.25 6.07 -2.24
N GLN A 183 -12.99 4.77 -2.16
CA GLN A 183 -14.04 3.76 -2.06
C GLN A 183 -14.59 3.67 -0.63
N GLU A 184 -15.80 4.19 -0.42
CA GLU A 184 -16.56 4.11 0.84
C GLU A 184 -17.34 2.79 1.00
N ASP A 185 -17.45 2.01 -0.07
CA ASP A 185 -18.26 0.79 -0.10
C ASP A 185 -17.47 -0.46 0.31
N VAL A 186 -16.23 -0.30 0.75
CA VAL A 186 -15.38 -1.38 1.24
C VAL A 186 -15.39 -1.45 2.76
N TYR A 187 -15.91 -2.56 3.29
CA TYR A 187 -15.80 -2.88 4.70
C TYR A 187 -14.39 -3.42 5.00
N TRP A 188 -13.58 -2.68 5.76
CA TRP A 188 -12.21 -3.07 6.16
C TRP A 188 -12.12 -3.69 7.57
N GLY A 189 -13.23 -3.67 8.32
CA GLY A 189 -13.32 -4.08 9.72
C GLY A 189 -14.10 -3.04 10.55
N THR A 190 -14.35 -3.36 11.82
CA THR A 190 -15.07 -2.50 12.78
C THR A 190 -14.15 -1.80 13.76
N GLU A 191 -12.83 -2.05 13.69
CA GLU A 191 -11.87 -1.44 14.59
C GLU A 191 -11.83 0.08 14.45
N SER A 192 -11.76 0.75 15.60
CA SER A 192 -11.60 2.21 15.69
C SER A 192 -10.16 2.67 15.79
N GLU A 193 -9.21 1.73 15.81
CA GLU A 193 -7.77 1.98 15.99
C GLU A 193 -6.97 1.22 14.93
N TRP A 194 -5.92 1.87 14.41
CA TRP A 194 -4.97 1.21 13.53
C TRP A 194 -4.27 0.06 14.25
N LEU A 195 -4.02 -1.02 13.51
CA LEU A 195 -3.44 -2.28 13.98
C LEU A 195 -4.29 -3.03 15.04
N GLY A 196 -5.51 -2.58 15.32
CA GLY A 196 -6.47 -3.33 16.12
C GLY A 196 -6.89 -4.65 15.47
N ASP A 197 -7.27 -5.63 16.29
CA ASP A 197 -7.56 -7.02 15.89
C ASP A 197 -8.94 -7.51 16.35
N LYS A 198 -9.93 -6.61 16.57
CA LYS A 198 -11.32 -6.96 16.96
C LYS A 198 -12.13 -7.57 15.80
N ARG A 199 -11.55 -8.59 15.17
CA ARG A 199 -12.03 -9.32 13.98
C ARG A 199 -11.90 -10.83 14.13
N TYR A 200 -11.56 -11.29 15.33
CA TYR A 200 -11.45 -12.72 15.64
C TYR A 200 -12.57 -13.15 16.58
N THR A 201 -13.05 -14.38 16.38
CA THR A 201 -13.98 -15.06 17.30
C THR A 201 -13.52 -16.49 17.54
N GLY A 202 -13.96 -17.10 18.63
CA GLY A 202 -13.62 -18.49 18.97
C GLY A 202 -12.11 -18.73 19.00
N ASP A 203 -11.66 -19.81 18.37
CA ASP A 203 -10.24 -20.18 18.26
C ASP A 203 -9.58 -19.49 17.05
N ARG A 204 -9.50 -18.16 17.11
CA ARG A 204 -8.87 -17.31 16.07
C ARG A 204 -9.52 -17.45 14.68
N GLU A 205 -10.85 -17.49 14.67
CA GLU A 205 -11.63 -17.42 13.44
C GLU A 205 -11.76 -15.98 12.96
N LEU A 206 -11.09 -15.69 11.84
CA LEU A 206 -11.07 -14.37 11.20
C LEU A 206 -12.45 -14.06 10.61
N GLU A 207 -12.98 -12.87 10.89
CA GLU A 207 -14.27 -12.40 10.41
C GLU A 207 -14.34 -12.39 8.88
N ASN A 208 -15.43 -12.87 8.29
CA ASN A 208 -15.70 -12.73 6.85
C ASN A 208 -16.29 -11.35 6.56
N PRO A 209 -15.92 -10.65 5.47
CA PRO A 209 -15.07 -11.12 4.36
C PRO A 209 -13.58 -10.77 4.51
N LEU A 210 -13.13 -10.32 5.68
CA LEU A 210 -11.79 -9.76 5.89
C LEU A 210 -10.67 -10.75 5.53
N ALA A 211 -9.55 -10.24 5.03
CA ALA A 211 -8.42 -11.05 4.59
C ALA A 211 -7.08 -10.60 5.21
N ALA A 212 -7.12 -9.74 6.22
CA ALA A 212 -5.95 -9.27 6.96
C ALA A 212 -6.15 -9.44 8.47
N VAL A 213 -5.07 -9.75 9.19
CA VAL A 213 -5.12 -10.07 10.65
C VAL A 213 -5.35 -8.85 11.54
N GLN A 214 -5.03 -7.65 11.07
CA GLN A 214 -5.19 -6.39 11.79
C GLN A 214 -5.63 -5.26 10.86
N MET A 215 -6.30 -4.25 11.41
CA MET A 215 -6.73 -3.07 10.65
C MET A 215 -5.52 -2.30 10.13
N GLY A 216 -5.47 -2.03 8.83
CA GLY A 216 -4.36 -1.27 8.23
C GLY A 216 -3.16 -2.11 7.79
N LEU A 217 -3.21 -3.45 7.93
CA LEU A 217 -2.26 -4.39 7.33
C LEU A 217 -2.78 -4.93 5.99
N ILE A 218 -1.86 -5.30 5.10
CA ILE A 218 -2.21 -5.97 3.85
C ILE A 218 -2.60 -7.43 4.11
N TYR A 219 -1.78 -8.20 4.84
CA TYR A 219 -2.04 -9.62 5.14
C TYR A 219 -1.87 -9.94 6.63
N VAL A 220 -0.62 -10.07 7.07
CA VAL A 220 -0.25 -10.56 8.40
C VAL A 220 0.67 -9.57 9.11
N ASN A 221 0.77 -9.68 10.43
CA ASN A 221 1.73 -8.92 11.21
C ASN A 221 3.15 -9.52 11.02
N PRO A 222 4.15 -8.71 10.60
CA PRO A 222 5.49 -9.22 10.32
C PRO A 222 6.26 -9.67 11.58
N GLU A 223 5.85 -9.25 12.78
CA GLU A 223 6.40 -9.69 14.07
C GLU A 223 5.67 -10.93 14.64
N GLY A 224 4.68 -11.44 13.90
CA GLY A 224 3.86 -12.58 14.29
C GLY A 224 2.52 -12.18 14.94
N PRO A 225 1.66 -13.18 15.23
CA PRO A 225 0.32 -12.96 15.78
C PRO A 225 0.32 -12.08 17.02
N ASN A 226 -0.27 -10.88 16.93
CA ASN A 226 -0.36 -9.91 18.02
C ASN A 226 1.04 -9.55 18.59
N SER A 227 2.03 -9.41 17.69
CA SER A 227 3.45 -9.17 17.99
C SER A 227 4.11 -10.24 18.87
N ASN A 228 3.59 -11.46 18.86
CA ASN A 228 4.26 -12.63 19.41
C ASN A 228 5.08 -13.33 18.32
N PRO A 229 6.43 -13.40 18.44
CA PRO A 229 7.32 -13.93 17.41
C PRO A 229 7.33 -15.46 17.34
N ASP A 230 6.15 -16.08 17.19
CA ASP A 230 5.98 -17.51 16.91
C ASP A 230 5.84 -17.74 15.40
N PRO A 231 6.86 -18.31 14.73
CA PRO A 231 6.83 -18.52 13.28
C PRO A 231 5.80 -19.57 12.84
N VAL A 232 5.47 -20.55 13.69
CA VAL A 232 4.46 -21.58 13.35
C VAL A 232 3.07 -20.97 13.42
N ALA A 233 2.79 -20.17 14.44
CA ALA A 233 1.54 -19.44 14.54
C ALA A 233 1.41 -18.41 13.40
N SER A 234 2.48 -17.67 13.08
CA SER A 234 2.52 -16.77 11.92
C SER A 234 2.23 -17.50 10.60
N GLY A 235 2.82 -18.70 10.40
CA GLY A 235 2.55 -19.51 9.22
C GLY A 235 1.07 -19.94 9.05
N ARG A 236 0.32 -20.07 10.15
CA ARG A 236 -1.14 -20.33 10.10
C ARG A 236 -1.90 -19.08 9.65
N ASP A 237 -1.55 -17.92 10.19
CA ASP A 237 -2.14 -16.65 9.78
C ASP A 237 -1.84 -16.38 8.29
N VAL A 238 -0.59 -16.60 7.85
CA VAL A 238 -0.18 -16.47 6.44
C VAL A 238 -1.05 -17.34 5.52
N ARG A 239 -1.18 -18.64 5.83
CA ARG A 239 -2.01 -19.53 5.03
C ARG A 239 -3.45 -19.05 4.96
N LYS A 240 -4.01 -18.61 6.09
CA LYS A 240 -5.42 -18.18 6.18
C LYS A 240 -5.68 -16.91 5.38
N THR A 241 -4.81 -15.90 5.50
CA THR A 241 -4.98 -14.61 4.80
C THR A 241 -4.74 -14.76 3.30
N PHE A 242 -3.66 -15.44 2.89
CA PHE A 242 -3.38 -15.67 1.47
C PHE A 242 -4.47 -16.50 0.78
N ALA A 243 -5.00 -17.52 1.47
CA ALA A 243 -6.14 -18.29 0.94
C ALA A 243 -7.36 -17.39 0.72
N ARG A 244 -7.65 -16.43 1.61
CA ARG A 244 -8.74 -15.45 1.40
C ARG A 244 -8.46 -14.44 0.27
N MET A 245 -7.22 -14.38 -0.20
CA MET A 245 -6.77 -13.56 -1.32
C MET A 245 -6.46 -14.40 -2.57
N ALA A 246 -7.09 -15.57 -2.70
CA ALA A 246 -7.00 -16.46 -3.85
C ALA A 246 -5.62 -17.11 -4.09
N MET A 247 -4.78 -17.19 -3.06
CA MET A 247 -3.47 -17.83 -3.18
C MET A 247 -3.44 -19.15 -2.39
N ASN A 248 -3.02 -20.22 -3.06
CA ASN A 248 -2.72 -21.50 -2.42
C ASN A 248 -1.32 -21.50 -1.78
N ASP A 249 -0.92 -22.62 -1.15
CA ASP A 249 0.37 -22.73 -0.45
C ASP A 249 1.59 -22.53 -1.39
N GLU A 250 1.55 -23.06 -2.62
CA GLU A 250 2.65 -22.90 -3.59
C GLU A 250 2.78 -21.44 -4.04
N GLU A 251 1.65 -20.81 -4.38
CA GLU A 251 1.58 -19.40 -4.78
C GLU A 251 2.05 -18.49 -3.63
N THR A 252 1.65 -18.80 -2.40
CA THR A 252 2.02 -18.05 -1.20
C THR A 252 3.53 -18.08 -0.97
N VAL A 253 4.15 -19.27 -1.00
CA VAL A 253 5.60 -19.40 -0.84
C VAL A 253 6.33 -18.70 -1.98
N ALA A 254 5.86 -18.84 -3.23
CA ALA A 254 6.47 -18.20 -4.39
C ALA A 254 6.41 -16.66 -4.29
N LEU A 255 5.28 -16.09 -3.87
CA LEU A 255 5.10 -14.65 -3.70
C LEU A 255 6.00 -14.10 -2.59
N ILE A 256 6.01 -14.74 -1.41
CA ILE A 256 6.79 -14.25 -0.26
C ILE A 256 8.29 -14.38 -0.55
N ALA A 257 8.76 -15.56 -0.96
CA ALA A 257 10.17 -15.77 -1.26
C ALA A 257 10.63 -14.95 -2.47
N GLY A 258 9.79 -14.86 -3.51
CA GLY A 258 10.08 -14.08 -4.71
C GLY A 258 10.14 -12.58 -4.42
N GLY A 259 9.20 -12.04 -3.64
CA GLY A 259 9.16 -10.64 -3.24
C GLY A 259 10.34 -10.27 -2.34
N HIS A 260 10.57 -11.02 -1.27
CA HIS A 260 11.68 -10.79 -0.33
C HIS A 260 13.06 -11.18 -0.87
N THR A 261 13.15 -11.64 -2.13
CA THR A 261 14.42 -11.66 -2.86
C THR A 261 14.93 -10.24 -3.13
N PHE A 262 14.08 -9.20 -3.06
CA PHE A 262 14.47 -7.84 -3.40
C PHE A 262 14.33 -6.87 -2.22
N GLY A 263 15.31 -5.99 -2.03
CA GLY A 263 15.24 -4.85 -1.12
C GLY A 263 15.56 -5.13 0.35
N LYS A 264 14.96 -4.32 1.21
CA LYS A 264 15.14 -4.34 2.67
C LYS A 264 13.91 -3.77 3.38
N CYS A 265 13.81 -4.02 4.69
CA CYS A 265 12.95 -3.26 5.60
C CYS A 265 13.69 -2.01 6.12
N HIS A 266 12.94 -1.07 6.71
CA HIS A 266 13.49 0.16 7.29
C HIS A 266 12.97 0.39 8.72
N GLY A 267 13.90 0.44 9.67
CA GLY A 267 13.71 0.60 11.10
C GLY A 267 14.92 1.27 11.74
N ALA A 268 15.48 2.29 11.08
CA ALA A 268 16.74 2.90 11.49
C ALA A 268 16.72 3.61 12.86
N GLY A 269 15.53 3.86 13.42
CA GLY A 269 15.34 4.54 14.69
C GLY A 269 13.93 4.34 15.24
N ASP A 270 13.67 4.97 16.38
CA ASP A 270 12.42 4.83 17.13
C ASP A 270 11.22 5.41 16.35
N ALA A 271 10.10 4.68 16.36
CA ALA A 271 8.86 5.04 15.67
C ALA A 271 8.26 6.37 16.14
N SER A 272 8.55 6.83 17.37
CA SER A 272 8.14 8.14 17.90
C SER A 272 8.70 9.33 17.10
N ASN A 273 9.73 9.11 16.27
CA ASN A 273 10.25 10.13 15.37
C ASN A 273 9.45 10.27 14.07
N VAL A 274 8.48 9.38 13.80
CA VAL A 274 7.69 9.39 12.58
C VAL A 274 6.42 10.23 12.80
N GLY A 275 6.28 11.29 12.00
CA GLY A 275 5.13 12.17 12.03
C GLY A 275 3.84 11.54 11.45
N PRO A 276 2.75 12.33 11.38
CA PRO A 276 1.44 11.85 10.95
C PRO A 276 1.43 11.30 9.52
N GLU A 277 0.54 10.34 9.27
CA GLU A 277 0.20 9.78 7.97
C GLU A 277 -0.37 10.83 6.99
N PRO A 278 -0.38 10.59 5.67
CA PRO A 278 -0.72 11.62 4.67
C PRO A 278 -2.04 12.36 4.89
N GLU A 279 -3.11 11.69 5.31
CA GLU A 279 -4.42 12.34 5.56
C GLU A 279 -4.44 13.21 6.83
N ALA A 280 -3.49 13.01 7.75
CA ALA A 280 -3.33 13.81 8.96
C ALA A 280 -2.10 14.75 8.91
N ALA A 281 -1.33 14.69 7.83
CA ALA A 281 -0.15 15.51 7.63
C ALA A 281 -0.52 16.97 7.36
N SER A 282 0.42 17.87 7.66
CA SER A 282 0.21 19.28 7.44
C SER A 282 0.23 19.63 5.94
N ILE A 283 -0.44 20.72 5.57
CA ILE A 283 -0.65 21.08 4.16
C ILE A 283 0.68 21.34 3.42
N GLU A 284 1.72 21.78 4.11
CA GLU A 284 3.06 21.99 3.56
C GLU A 284 3.75 20.69 3.11
N GLU A 285 3.32 19.52 3.59
CA GLU A 285 3.84 18.22 3.13
C GLU A 285 3.24 17.81 1.77
N GLN A 286 2.25 18.56 1.26
CA GLN A 286 1.69 18.42 -0.08
C GLN A 286 1.26 16.97 -0.39
N GLY A 287 0.55 16.35 0.56
CA GLY A 287 0.02 14.99 0.46
C GLY A 287 1.05 13.87 0.67
N LEU A 288 2.26 14.20 1.13
CA LEU A 288 3.17 13.23 1.74
C LEU A 288 2.93 13.19 3.26
N GLY A 289 3.23 12.05 3.88
CA GLY A 289 3.10 11.85 5.33
C GLY A 289 4.37 11.25 5.93
N TRP A 290 4.28 10.77 7.16
CA TRP A 290 5.33 10.02 7.86
C TRP A 290 6.70 10.72 7.83
N LYS A 291 6.70 12.05 7.90
CA LYS A 291 7.93 12.83 7.96
C LYS A 291 8.69 12.44 9.21
N SER A 292 9.90 11.93 9.05
CA SER A 292 10.73 11.51 10.17
C SER A 292 11.65 12.64 10.63
N SER A 293 11.69 12.88 11.94
CA SER A 293 12.66 13.76 12.59
C SER A 293 14.00 13.08 12.90
N PHE A 294 14.10 11.76 12.68
CA PHE A 294 15.31 10.99 12.97
C PHE A 294 16.38 11.23 11.90
N GLY A 295 17.49 11.86 12.29
CA GLY A 295 18.59 12.19 11.38
C GLY A 295 18.11 13.01 10.18
N SER A 296 18.35 12.50 8.96
CA SER A 296 17.88 13.10 7.70
C SER A 296 16.43 12.77 7.34
N GLY A 297 15.81 11.83 8.06
CA GLY A 297 14.47 11.27 7.81
C GLY A 297 14.32 10.44 6.54
N LYS A 298 15.42 10.09 5.88
CA LYS A 298 15.48 9.38 4.58
C LYS A 298 16.85 8.72 4.36
N GLY A 299 16.95 7.83 3.37
CA GLY A 299 18.18 7.09 3.08
C GLY A 299 18.56 6.19 4.26
N GLY A 300 19.79 6.31 4.77
CA GLY A 300 20.25 5.53 5.93
C GLY A 300 19.45 5.75 7.23
N ASN A 301 18.66 6.83 7.33
CA ASN A 301 17.83 7.15 8.50
C ASN A 301 16.33 6.86 8.25
N THR A 302 16.01 6.00 7.28
CA THR A 302 14.61 5.71 6.94
C THR A 302 13.96 4.86 8.02
N ILE A 303 12.71 5.19 8.38
CA ILE A 303 11.85 4.41 9.26
C ILE A 303 10.55 4.14 8.47
N THR A 304 10.20 2.88 8.31
CA THR A 304 8.98 2.42 7.63
C THR A 304 8.19 1.47 8.53
N SER A 305 8.66 0.23 8.69
CA SER A 305 7.97 -0.80 9.49
C SER A 305 8.54 -0.96 10.89
N GLY A 306 9.71 -0.37 11.17
CA GLY A 306 10.46 -0.61 12.42
C GLY A 306 11.39 -1.82 12.36
N LEU A 307 11.20 -2.73 11.39
CA LEU A 307 12.13 -3.82 11.09
C LEU A 307 13.26 -3.32 10.19
N GLU A 308 14.48 -3.80 10.39
CA GLU A 308 15.66 -3.29 9.69
C GLU A 308 16.45 -4.42 9.00
N GLY A 309 16.87 -4.14 7.75
CA GLY A 309 17.83 -4.99 7.06
C GLY A 309 17.28 -5.69 5.81
N ALA A 310 18.22 -6.23 5.02
CA ALA A 310 17.91 -6.97 3.81
C ALA A 310 17.84 -8.48 4.08
N TRP A 311 17.01 -9.18 3.31
CA TRP A 311 16.88 -10.64 3.43
C TRP A 311 18.07 -11.42 2.85
N LYS A 312 18.87 -10.79 1.98
CA LYS A 312 20.03 -11.44 1.33
C LYS A 312 21.12 -10.43 0.91
N PRO A 313 22.35 -10.89 0.60
CA PRO A 313 23.47 -9.99 0.29
C PRO A 313 23.38 -9.16 -1.00
N ARG A 314 22.52 -9.50 -1.96
CA ARG A 314 22.39 -8.78 -3.25
C ARG A 314 20.97 -8.29 -3.49
N PRO A 315 20.47 -7.27 -2.78
CA PRO A 315 19.03 -6.95 -2.74
C PRO A 315 18.42 -6.44 -4.05
N THR A 316 19.22 -6.14 -5.07
CA THR A 316 18.77 -5.59 -6.36
C THR A 316 18.96 -6.57 -7.52
N LYS A 317 19.03 -7.87 -7.23
CA LYS A 317 19.24 -8.91 -8.24
C LYS A 317 18.41 -10.15 -7.94
N TRP A 318 17.75 -10.72 -8.93
CA TRP A 318 17.10 -12.03 -8.81
C TRP A 318 18.14 -13.14 -8.61
N ASP A 319 17.95 -13.95 -7.56
CA ASP A 319 18.65 -15.20 -7.29
C ASP A 319 17.93 -15.99 -6.18
N MET A 320 18.41 -17.18 -5.83
CA MET A 320 17.86 -18.00 -4.74
C MET A 320 18.33 -17.58 -3.34
N GLY A 321 18.88 -16.37 -3.19
CA GLY A 321 19.55 -15.93 -1.97
C GLY A 321 18.64 -15.86 -0.75
N TYR A 322 17.35 -15.57 -0.93
CA TYR A 322 16.36 -15.59 0.17
C TYR A 322 16.26 -16.98 0.79
N LEU A 323 15.91 -18.00 -0.01
CA LEU A 323 15.78 -19.38 0.47
C LEU A 323 17.12 -19.97 0.92
N ASN A 324 18.20 -19.66 0.21
CA ASN A 324 19.53 -20.09 0.63
C ASN A 324 19.91 -19.52 2.00
N THR A 325 19.53 -18.29 2.32
CA THR A 325 19.78 -17.70 3.64
C THR A 325 18.88 -18.36 4.69
N LEU A 326 17.59 -18.49 4.39
CA LEU A 326 16.59 -19.09 5.29
C LEU A 326 16.92 -20.54 5.70
N PHE A 327 17.47 -21.35 4.80
CA PHE A 327 17.77 -22.76 5.10
C PHE A 327 19.21 -23.04 5.51
N LYS A 328 20.13 -22.06 5.38
CA LYS A 328 21.55 -22.25 5.70
C LYS A 328 21.89 -21.93 7.15
N TYR A 329 21.20 -20.97 7.75
CA TYR A 329 21.52 -20.45 9.08
C TYR A 329 20.48 -20.88 10.11
N GLU A 330 20.91 -20.94 11.36
CA GLU A 330 20.01 -20.92 12.52
C GLU A 330 19.68 -19.45 12.85
N PHE A 331 18.47 -19.21 13.34
CA PHE A 331 17.96 -17.86 13.63
C PHE A 331 17.70 -17.71 15.13
N GLU A 332 18.09 -16.57 15.70
CA GLU A 332 17.79 -16.17 17.07
C GLU A 332 16.95 -14.88 17.08
N LEU A 333 16.07 -14.74 18.06
CA LEU A 333 15.29 -13.51 18.27
C LEU A 333 16.22 -12.42 18.83
N VAL A 334 16.18 -11.23 18.24
CA VAL A 334 17.05 -10.08 18.57
C VAL A 334 16.28 -8.85 19.02
#